data_AF-A0A4Q5WTY3-F1
#
_entry.id   AF-A0A4Q5WTY3-F1
#
_cell.length_a   1.000
_cell.length_b   1.000
_cell.length_c   1.000
_cell.angle_alpha   90.00
_cell.angle_beta   90.00
_cell.angle_gamma   90.00
#
_symmetry.space_group_name_H-M   'P 1'
#
loop_
_entity.id
_entity.type
_entity.pdbx_description
1 polymer ?
#
loop_
_entity_poly.entity_id
_entity_poly.type
_entity_poly.pdbx_seq_one_letter_code
_entity_poly.pdbx_strand_id
1 'polypeptide(L)'
;MDLLKSAAAVGVILAVLDVLWLGVIARDWLAGQLGPLMREQIQPVPAVLFYLLYAVGLGFFAVMPSLESGDWMRALWVGAFFGLVAYGTYDLTSLATIKGWPLPMVIVDM
;
A
#
# COMPACT_ATOMS: atom_id res chain seq x y z
N MET A 1 11.88 13.42 14.87
CA MET A 1 10.43 13.17 15.06
C MET A 1 10.31 11.77 15.63
N ASP A 2 9.45 11.52 16.62
CA ASP A 2 9.24 10.15 17.15
C ASP A 2 8.62 9.26 16.05
N LEU A 3 9.14 8.04 15.87
CA LEU A 3 8.66 7.05 14.90
C LEU A 3 7.15 6.82 15.04
N LEU A 4 6.63 6.82 16.27
CA LEU A 4 5.20 6.62 16.52
C LEU A 4 4.35 7.74 15.88
N LYS A 5 4.82 8.99 15.91
CA LYS A 5 4.14 10.13 15.29
C LYS A 5 4.18 10.04 13.76
N SER A 6 5.33 9.67 13.20
CA SER A 6 5.48 9.45 11.76
C SER A 6 4.56 8.32 11.28
N ALA A 7 4.57 7.18 11.97
CA ALA A 7 3.73 6.04 11.63
C ALA A 7 2.24 6.36 11.77
N ALA A 8 1.82 7.08 12.82
CA ALA A 8 0.43 7.49 12.98
C ALA A 8 -0.02 8.44 11.85
N ALA A 9 0.79 9.45 11.51
CA ALA A 9 0.47 10.37 10.41
C ALA A 9 0.37 9.65 9.07
N VAL A 10 1.34 8.78 8.77
CA VAL A 10 1.34 7.93 7.57
C VAL A 10 0.11 7.03 7.53
N GLY A 11 -0.20 6.33 8.63
CA GLY A 11 -1.33 5.41 8.68
C GLY A 11 -2.67 6.10 8.44
N VAL A 12 -2.87 7.29 9.00
CA VAL A 12 -4.08 8.09 8.74
C VAL A 12 -4.17 8.50 7.28
N ILE A 13 -3.08 9.01 6.70
CA ILE A 13 -3.07 9.44 5.29
C ILE A 13 -3.33 8.25 4.36
N LEU A 14 -2.64 7.12 4.59
CA LEU A 14 -2.87 5.88 3.83
C LEU A 14 -4.32 5.42 3.92
N ALA A 15 -4.90 5.35 5.13
CA ALA A 15 -6.29 4.93 5.30
C ALA A 15 -7.28 5.84 4.55
N VAL A 16 -7.04 7.16 4.55
CA VAL A 16 -7.89 8.11 3.80
C VAL A 16 -7.75 7.91 2.30
N LEU A 17 -6.52 7.76 1.80
CA LEU A 17 -6.26 7.52 0.38
C LEU A 17 -6.85 6.18 -0.08
N ASP A 18 -6.72 5.13 0.72
CA ASP A 18 -7.27 3.81 0.40
C ASP A 18 -8.79 3.79 0.42
N VAL A 19 -9.43 4.47 1.39
CA VAL A 19 -10.89 4.60 1.40
C VAL A 19 -11.38 5.33 0.15
N LEU A 20 -10.66 6.37 -0.29
CA LEU A 20 -10.98 7.06 -1.53
C LEU A 20 -10.76 6.17 -2.75
N TRP A 21 -9.61 5.50 -2.83
CA TRP A 21 -9.25 4.65 -3.96
C TRP A 21 -10.14 3.41 -4.04
N LEU A 22 -10.10 2.54 -3.03
CA LEU A 22 -10.82 1.27 -3.02
C LEU A 22 -12.33 1.44 -2.85
N GLY A 23 -12.76 2.47 -2.12
CA GLY A 23 -14.17 2.70 -1.83
C GLY A 23 -14.92 3.48 -2.93
N VAL A 24 -14.23 4.35 -3.66
CA VAL A 24 -14.86 5.28 -4.61
C VAL A 24 -14.30 5.15 -6.03
N ILE A 25 -12.98 5.26 -6.21
CA ILE A 25 -12.38 5.40 -7.55
C ILE A 25 -12.28 4.06 -8.27
N ALA A 26 -11.66 3.07 -7.62
CA ALA A 26 -11.30 1.79 -8.20
C ALA A 26 -12.29 0.68 -7.84
N ARG A 27 -13.33 0.94 -7.05
CA ARG A 27 -14.24 -0.08 -6.50
C ARG A 27 -14.75 -1.06 -7.56
N ASP A 28 -15.39 -0.55 -8.61
CA ASP A 28 -16.01 -1.38 -9.65
C ASP A 28 -14.95 -1.99 -10.58
N TRP A 29 -13.84 -1.29 -10.82
CA TRP A 29 -12.74 -1.78 -11.62
C TRP A 29 -12.05 -2.96 -10.94
N LEU A 30 -11.73 -2.83 -9.64
CA LEU A 30 -11.11 -3.87 -8.82
C LEU A 30 -12.01 -5.11 -8.75
N ALA A 31 -13.33 -4.90 -8.55
CA ALA A 31 -14.32 -5.97 -8.58
C ALA A 31 -14.37 -6.67 -9.94
N GLY A 32 -14.26 -5.94 -11.04
CA GLY A 32 -14.19 -6.50 -12.39
C GLY A 32 -12.90 -7.26 -12.69
N GLN A 33 -11.76 -6.81 -12.17
CA GLN A 33 -10.45 -7.46 -12.37
C GLN A 33 -10.31 -8.74 -11.54
N LEU A 34 -10.66 -8.68 -10.26
CA LEU A 34 -10.45 -9.80 -9.34
C LEU A 34 -11.63 -10.79 -9.36
N GLY A 35 -12.87 -10.32 -9.55
CA GLY A 35 -14.06 -11.15 -9.67
C GLY A 35 -14.11 -12.28 -8.63
N PRO A 36 -14.07 -13.57 -9.02
CA PRO A 36 -14.10 -14.71 -8.09
C PRO A 36 -12.91 -14.79 -7.11
N LEU A 37 -11.81 -14.08 -7.36
CA LEU A 37 -10.66 -14.02 -6.45
C LEU A 37 -10.95 -13.16 -5.20
N MET A 38 -11.96 -12.27 -5.27
CA MET A 38 -12.34 -11.46 -4.12
C MET A 38 -13.03 -12.30 -3.06
N ARG A 39 -12.68 -12.05 -1.80
CA ARG A 39 -13.45 -12.61 -0.69
C ARG A 39 -14.80 -11.92 -0.57
N GLU A 40 -15.83 -12.70 -0.22
CA GLU A 40 -17.15 -12.18 0.12
C GLU A 40 -17.13 -11.30 1.38
N GLN A 41 -16.23 -11.61 2.32
CA GLN A 41 -16.09 -10.89 3.57
C GLN A 41 -14.62 -10.51 3.80
N ILE A 42 -14.41 -9.25 4.14
CA ILE A 42 -13.08 -8.72 4.50
C ILE A 42 -12.65 -9.40 5.81
N GLN A 43 -11.41 -9.91 5.83
CA GLN A 43 -10.80 -10.38 7.07
C GLN A 43 -10.12 -9.20 7.78
N PRO A 44 -10.61 -8.75 8.94
CA PRO A 44 -10.10 -7.53 9.56
C PRO A 44 -8.68 -7.70 10.12
N VAL A 45 -8.32 -8.90 10.59
CA VAL A 45 -7.00 -9.12 11.22
C VAL A 45 -5.85 -8.92 10.23
N PRO A 46 -5.80 -9.56 9.05
CA PRO A 46 -4.77 -9.28 8.06
C PRO A 46 -4.75 -7.82 7.59
N ALA A 47 -5.92 -7.20 7.42
CA ALA A 47 -6.02 -5.81 6.97
C ALA A 47 -5.40 -4.84 7.99
N VAL A 48 -5.73 -4.97 9.28
CA VAL A 48 -5.15 -4.12 10.34
C VAL A 48 -3.65 -4.34 10.46
N LEU A 49 -3.19 -5.60 10.42
CA LEU A 49 -1.75 -5.91 10.47
C LEU A 49 -0.99 -5.30 9.29
N PHE A 50 -1.57 -5.32 8.09
CA PHE A 50 -1.02 -4.65 6.93
C PHE A 50 -0.83 -3.15 7.18
N TYR A 51 -1.89 -2.43 7.59
CA TYR A 51 -1.80 -0.99 7.83
C TYR A 51 -0.76 -0.64 8.90
N LEU A 52 -0.71 -1.40 10.00
CA LEU A 52 0.27 -1.16 11.06
C LEU A 52 1.70 -1.40 10.57
N LEU A 53 1.94 -2.53 9.89
CA LEU A 53 3.26 -2.87 9.39
C LEU A 53 3.74 -1.86 8.35
N TYR A 54 2.88 -1.53 7.40
CA TYR A 54 3.21 -0.63 6.30
C TYR A 54 3.44 0.80 6.79
N ALA A 55 2.61 1.30 7.71
CA ALA A 55 2.77 2.64 8.26
C ALA A 55 4.05 2.77 9.10
N VAL A 56 4.40 1.76 9.89
CA VAL A 56 5.68 1.73 10.62
C VAL A 56 6.86 1.65 9.66
N GLY A 57 6.80 0.77 8.65
CA GLY A 57 7.85 0.62 7.65
C GLY A 57 8.11 1.91 6.87
N LEU A 58 7.07 2.51 6.31
CA LEU A 58 7.18 3.77 5.56
C LEU A 58 7.62 4.92 6.47
N GLY A 59 7.10 4.96 7.71
CA GLY A 59 7.53 5.91 8.73
C GLY A 59 9.03 5.83 9.05
N PHE A 60 9.55 4.61 9.20
CA PHE A 60 10.95 4.34 9.53
C PHE A 60 11.91 4.56 8.35
N PHE A 61 11.58 4.03 7.18
CA PHE A 61 12.49 4.04 6.03
C PHE A 61 12.43 5.32 5.20
N ALA A 62 11.25 5.92 5.02
CA ALA A 62 11.07 7.07 4.14
C ALA A 62 10.86 8.38 4.91
N VAL A 63 9.89 8.42 5.84
CA VAL A 63 9.45 9.69 6.44
C VAL A 63 10.44 10.24 7.46
N MET A 64 10.88 9.42 8.43
CA MET A 64 11.75 9.88 9.50
C MET A 64 13.10 10.40 8.97
N PRO A 65 13.83 9.70 8.09
CA PRO A 65 15.10 10.19 7.56
C PRO A 65 14.95 11.47 6.72
N SER A 66 13.84 11.60 5.98
CA SER A 66 13.56 12.78 5.16
C SER A 66 13.23 14.03 5.98
N LEU A 67 12.54 13.85 7.10
CA LEU A 67 12.29 14.95 8.04
C LEU A 67 13.57 15.41 8.72
N GLU A 68 14.46 14.47 9.09
CA GLU A 68 15.76 14.79 9.69
C GLU A 68 16.69 15.52 8.71
N SER A 69 16.67 15.14 7.43
CA SER A 69 17.45 15.81 6.39
C SER A 69 16.81 17.09 5.86
N GLY A 70 15.55 17.39 6.22
CA GLY A 70 14.79 18.51 5.67
C GLY A 70 14.50 18.40 4.17
N ASP A 71 14.57 17.19 3.60
CA ASP A 71 14.45 16.95 2.16
C ASP A 71 13.20 16.10 1.86
N TRP A 72 12.15 16.77 1.40
CA TRP A 72 10.91 16.12 1.01
C TRP A 72 11.05 15.33 -0.30
N MET A 73 12.01 15.66 -1.16
CA MET A 73 12.25 14.93 -2.41
C MET A 73 12.77 13.53 -2.11
N ARG A 74 13.59 13.38 -1.07
CA ARG A 74 13.96 12.07 -0.53
C ARG A 74 12.72 11.27 -0.10
N ALA A 75 11.74 11.90 0.54
CA ALA A 75 10.53 11.21 0.99
C ALA A 75 9.72 10.67 -0.21
N LEU A 76 9.63 11.48 -1.28
CA LEU A 76 8.98 11.09 -2.52
C LEU A 76 9.66 9.87 -3.15
N TRP A 77 10.97 9.91 -3.39
CA TRP A 77 11.66 8.84 -4.10
C TRP A 77 11.83 7.57 -3.28
N VAL A 78 12.19 7.70 -1.99
CA VAL A 78 12.33 6.53 -1.11
C VAL A 78 10.97 5.92 -0.81
N GLY A 79 9.93 6.75 -0.64
CA GLY A 79 8.56 6.28 -0.47
C GLY A 79 8.02 5.56 -1.71
N ALA A 80 8.21 6.13 -2.90
CA ALA A 80 7.83 5.49 -4.16
C ALA A 80 8.55 4.16 -4.37
N PHE A 81 9.86 4.11 -4.11
CA PHE A 81 10.62 2.86 -4.20
C PHE A 81 10.17 1.82 -3.16
N PHE A 82 9.90 2.24 -1.92
CA PHE A 82 9.36 1.35 -0.89
C PHE A 82 8.01 0.76 -1.31
N GLY A 83 7.13 1.59 -1.88
CA GLY A 83 5.84 1.15 -2.43
C GLY A 83 6.00 0.16 -3.57
N LEU A 84 6.84 0.47 -4.55
CA LEU A 84 7.16 -0.41 -5.68
C LEU A 84 7.69 -1.77 -5.21
N VAL A 85 8.57 -1.79 -4.21
CA VAL A 85 9.07 -3.05 -3.65
C VAL A 85 7.95 -3.83 -2.97
N ALA A 86 7.12 -3.17 -2.16
CA ALA A 86 6.05 -3.85 -1.43
C ALA A 86 4.95 -4.41 -2.36
N TYR A 87 4.33 -3.55 -3.17
CA TYR A 87 3.25 -3.96 -4.07
C TYR A 87 3.77 -4.74 -5.27
N GLY A 88 4.94 -4.37 -5.80
CA GLY A 88 5.57 -5.15 -6.86
C GLY A 88 5.89 -6.58 -6.45
N THR A 89 6.42 -6.82 -5.24
CA THR A 89 6.65 -8.20 -4.78
C THR A 89 5.35 -8.95 -4.51
N TYR A 90 4.31 -8.30 -4.00
CA TYR A 90 2.99 -8.89 -3.81
C TYR A 90 2.37 -9.31 -5.17
N ASP A 91 2.29 -8.39 -6.13
CA ASP A 91 1.66 -8.63 -7.42
C ASP A 91 2.45 -9.58 -8.30
N LEU A 92 3.78 -9.46 -8.35
CA LEU A 92 4.61 -10.39 -9.14
C LEU A 92 4.54 -11.81 -8.57
N THR A 93 4.50 -11.96 -7.24
CA THR A 93 4.32 -13.28 -6.61
C THR A 93 2.92 -13.82 -6.89
N SER A 94 1.89 -12.97 -6.81
CA SER A 94 0.51 -13.36 -7.09
C SER A 94 0.33 -13.75 -8.56
N LEU A 95 0.94 -13.01 -9.49
CA LEU A 95 0.97 -13.33 -10.91
C LEU A 95 1.67 -14.67 -11.19
N ALA A 96 2.71 -14.99 -10.43
CA ALA A 96 3.44 -16.26 -10.57
C ALA A 96 2.72 -17.46 -9.93
N THR A 97 1.91 -17.25 -8.88
CA THR A 97 1.38 -18.34 -8.03
C THR A 97 -0.13 -18.52 -8.08
N ILE A 98 -0.91 -17.48 -8.42
CA ILE A 98 -2.37 -17.50 -8.46
C ILE A 98 -2.85 -17.56 -9.91
N LYS A 99 -3.58 -18.63 -10.24
CA LYS A 99 -4.17 -18.79 -11.58
C LYS A 99 -5.20 -17.69 -11.83
N GLY A 100 -5.02 -16.96 -12.93
CA GLY A 100 -5.96 -15.91 -13.35
C GLY A 100 -5.74 -14.56 -12.69
N TRP A 101 -4.58 -14.33 -12.04
CA TRP A 101 -4.22 -13.00 -11.56
C TRP A 101 -4.13 -12.00 -12.73
N PRO A 102 -4.87 -10.87 -12.69
CA PRO A 102 -4.97 -9.96 -13.82
C PRO A 102 -3.71 -9.10 -13.98
N LEU A 103 -3.07 -9.17 -15.16
CA LEU A 103 -1.91 -8.32 -15.49
C LEU A 103 -2.20 -6.80 -15.38
N PRO A 104 -3.40 -6.29 -15.74
CA PRO A 104 -3.71 -4.87 -15.51
C PRO A 104 -3.65 -4.46 -14.05
N MET A 105 -3.95 -5.36 -13.09
CA MET A 105 -3.81 -5.08 -11.66
C MET A 105 -2.34 -4.85 -11.31
N VAL A 106 -1.45 -5.74 -11.74
CA VAL A 106 0.00 -5.64 -11.52
C VAL A 106 0.56 -4.29 -12.00
N ILE A 107 0.13 -3.82 -13.16
CA ILE A 107 0.65 -2.57 -13.73
C ILE A 107 0.12 -1.33 -12.98
N VAL A 108 -1.11 -1.37 -12.48
CA VAL A 108 -1.74 -0.22 -11.80
C VAL A 108 -1.33 -0.12 -10.33
N ASP A 109 -1.07 -1.25 -9.67
CA ASP A 109 -0.69 -1.27 -8.24
C ASP A 109 0.79 -0.92 -8.00
N MET A 110 1.64 -1.02 -9.04
CA MET A 110 3.07 -0.69 -9.02
C MET A 110 3.34 0.78 -9.37
#